data_AF-A0A839J1S8-F1
#
_entry.id   AF-A0A839J1S8-F1
#
_cell.length_a   1.000
_cell.length_b   1.000
_cell.length_c   1.000
_cell.angle_alpha   90.00
_cell.angle_beta   90.00
_cell.angle_gamma   90.00
#
_symmetry.space_group_name_H-M   'P 1'
#
loop_
_entity.id
_entity.type
_entity.pdbx_description
1 polymer ?
#
loop_
_entity_poly.entity_id
_entity_poly.type
_entity_poly.pdbx_seq_one_letter_code
_entity_poly.pdbx_strand_id
1 'polypeptide(L)'
;MSRQIVRFMIRSDLRADTPLRLALSGPGPASTLPNRDSHGYRARMHRTIGNPTAKAAIDMALWDILGKAWGQPVHRLLGGWTDRMRVSHMLGFDDPAKMVDEAARMIDTYGIRTFRVKVGRRP
;
A
#
# COMPACT_ATOMS: atom_id res chain seq x y z
N MET A 1 2.58 33.89 -13.24
CA MET A 1 1.25 33.70 -12.65
C MET A 1 1.02 32.21 -12.37
N SER A 2 0.67 31.90 -11.11
CA SER A 2 0.12 30.64 -10.57
C SER A 2 0.95 29.33 -10.59
N ARG A 3 1.79 29.14 -9.56
CA ARG A 3 2.32 27.83 -9.10
C ARG A 3 2.33 27.71 -7.55
N GLN A 4 1.34 28.28 -6.86
CA GLN A 4 1.34 28.41 -5.39
C GLN A 4 0.31 27.54 -4.61
N ILE A 5 -0.33 26.54 -5.20
CA ILE A 5 -1.51 25.90 -4.57
C ILE A 5 -1.26 24.54 -3.86
N VAL A 6 -0.04 24.01 -3.76
CA VAL A 6 0.20 22.70 -3.09
C VAL A 6 1.06 22.78 -1.82
N ARG A 7 1.17 23.97 -1.20
CA ARG A 7 1.98 24.18 0.02
C ARG A 7 1.17 24.57 1.26
N PHE A 8 -0.08 24.14 1.36
CA PHE A 8 -0.87 24.40 2.56
C PHE A 8 -1.66 23.15 2.97
N MET A 9 -1.65 22.87 4.27
CA MET A 9 -2.57 21.95 4.98
C MET A 9 -2.10 20.54 5.40
N ILE A 10 -0.87 20.36 5.92
CA ILE A 10 -0.63 19.51 7.12
C ILE A 10 0.50 20.14 7.95
N ARG A 11 0.23 21.30 8.54
CA ARG A 11 0.84 21.71 9.81
C ARG A 11 -0.31 21.94 10.77
N SER A 12 -0.70 20.85 11.42
CA SER A 12 -1.52 20.88 12.62
C SER A 12 -0.78 20.03 13.65
N ASP A 13 0.04 20.71 14.44
CA ASP A 13 0.08 20.63 15.91
C ASP A 13 -0.56 19.43 16.63
N LEU A 14 -0.24 18.20 16.22
CA LEU A 14 -0.20 17.08 17.14
C LEU A 14 1.05 17.22 18.01
N ARG A 15 0.92 18.00 19.09
CA ARG A 15 1.68 17.77 20.32
C ARG A 15 1.26 16.40 20.85
N ALA A 16 1.83 15.35 20.24
CA ALA A 16 1.87 14.04 20.85
C ALA A 16 2.81 14.18 22.04
N ASP A 17 2.20 14.33 23.21
CA ASP A 17 2.89 14.26 24.47
C ASP A 17 3.77 12.99 24.53
N THR A 18 4.79 13.11 25.35
CA THR A 18 6.09 12.44 25.30
C THR A 18 6.16 10.90 25.50
N PRO A 19 5.12 10.08 25.75
CA PRO A 19 5.34 8.63 25.91
C PRO A 19 5.68 7.87 24.60
N LEU A 20 5.17 8.31 23.45
CA LEU A 20 5.31 7.53 22.21
C LEU A 20 6.70 7.61 21.59
N ARG A 21 7.48 8.66 21.86
CA ARG A 21 8.80 8.87 21.24
C ARG A 21 9.90 8.02 21.89
N LEU A 22 9.76 7.69 23.17
CA LEU A 22 10.73 6.89 23.93
C LEU A 22 10.66 5.39 23.60
N ALA A 23 9.52 4.91 23.12
CA ALA A 23 9.36 3.52 22.68
C ALA A 23 9.99 3.21 21.31
N LEU A 24 10.51 4.23 20.60
CA LEU A 24 10.97 4.12 19.19
C LEU A 24 12.47 4.35 19.02
N SER A 25 13.23 4.53 20.11
CA SER A 25 14.64 4.95 20.09
C SER A 25 15.65 3.82 20.32
N GLY A 26 15.40 2.62 19.80
CA GLY A 26 16.40 1.55 19.77
C GLY A 26 16.33 0.75 18.47
N PRO A 27 17.43 0.10 18.02
CA PRO A 27 17.37 -0.89 16.97
C PRO A 27 16.61 -2.11 17.51
N GLY A 28 15.28 -2.06 17.46
CA GLY A 28 14.42 -3.16 17.87
C GLY A 28 14.63 -4.32 16.90
N PRO A 29 14.93 -5.54 17.37
CA PRO A 29 14.89 -6.71 16.52
C PRO A 29 13.50 -6.80 15.87
N ALA A 30 13.39 -7.42 14.70
CA ALA A 30 12.12 -7.67 14.02
C ALA A 30 11.07 -8.42 14.91
N SER A 31 11.46 -8.89 16.10
CA SER A 31 10.62 -9.44 17.15
C SER A 31 9.88 -8.41 18.03
N THR A 32 10.11 -7.09 17.87
CA THR A 32 9.45 -6.02 18.66
C THR A 32 8.43 -5.21 17.85
N LEU A 33 7.89 -5.77 16.76
CA LEU A 33 6.62 -5.24 16.26
C LEU A 33 5.56 -5.46 17.35
N PRO A 34 4.63 -4.52 17.61
CA PRO A 34 3.61 -4.68 18.62
C PRO A 34 2.67 -5.72 18.06
N ASN A 35 2.95 -6.97 18.42
CA ASN A 35 2.09 -8.13 18.43
C ASN A 35 1.23 -8.33 17.16
N ARG A 36 1.54 -9.40 16.41
CA ARG A 36 0.74 -9.98 15.32
C ARG A 36 -0.77 -10.12 15.65
N ASP A 37 -1.15 -10.09 16.94
CA ASP A 37 -2.50 -10.32 17.46
C ASP A 37 -3.13 -9.12 18.23
N SER A 38 -2.46 -7.98 18.43
CA SER A 38 -2.93 -6.93 19.39
C SER A 38 -3.91 -5.89 18.83
N HIS A 39 -4.20 -5.95 17.54
CA HIS A 39 -4.99 -4.95 16.86
C HIS A 39 -6.48 -5.11 17.19
N GLY A 40 -6.92 -4.66 18.37
CA GLY A 40 -8.33 -4.68 18.79
C GLY A 40 -9.29 -4.06 17.77
N TYR A 41 -8.79 -3.22 16.85
CA TYR A 41 -9.56 -2.76 15.69
C TYR A 41 -9.98 -3.89 14.76
N ARG A 42 -9.17 -4.92 14.50
CA ARG A 42 -9.55 -6.08 13.68
C ARG A 42 -10.72 -6.82 14.31
N ALA A 43 -10.66 -7.10 15.62
CA ALA A 43 -11.75 -7.72 16.36
C ALA A 43 -13.04 -6.88 16.28
N ARG A 44 -12.94 -5.54 16.36
CA ARG A 44 -14.09 -4.63 16.15
C ARG A 44 -14.62 -4.71 14.72
N MET A 45 -13.75 -4.72 13.71
CA MET A 45 -14.14 -4.83 12.30
C MET A 45 -14.78 -6.19 11.97
N HIS A 46 -14.37 -7.27 12.65
CA HIS A 46 -14.96 -8.60 12.46
C HIS A 46 -16.42 -8.70 12.90
N ARG A 47 -16.92 -7.75 13.70
CA ARG A 47 -18.35 -7.67 14.06
C ARG A 47 -19.26 -7.36 12.87
N THR A 48 -18.74 -6.67 11.86
CA THR A 48 -19.47 -6.38 10.62
C THR A 48 -19.17 -7.47 9.60
N ILE A 49 -20.16 -8.19 9.10
CA ILE A 49 -19.96 -9.21 8.05
C ILE A 49 -19.70 -8.50 6.70
N GLY A 50 -18.81 -9.06 5.87
CA GLY A 50 -18.47 -8.50 4.56
C GLY A 50 -17.55 -7.27 4.61
N ASN A 51 -17.73 -6.36 3.65
CA ASN A 51 -16.98 -5.10 3.49
C ASN A 51 -15.44 -5.27 3.44
N PRO A 52 -14.90 -6.22 2.65
CA PRO A 52 -13.46 -6.52 2.65
C PRO A 52 -12.61 -5.29 2.27
N THR A 53 -13.03 -4.53 1.26
CA THR A 53 -12.30 -3.33 0.81
C THR A 53 -12.24 -2.24 1.86
N ALA A 54 -13.36 -1.97 2.56
CA ALA A 54 -13.39 -0.94 3.61
C ALA A 54 -12.49 -1.33 4.79
N LYS A 55 -12.53 -2.60 5.21
CA LYS A 55 -11.65 -3.11 6.27
C LYS A 55 -10.18 -3.07 5.87
N ALA A 56 -9.86 -3.44 4.63
CA ALA A 56 -8.51 -3.38 4.11
C ALA A 56 -7.98 -1.93 4.04
N ALA A 57 -8.82 -0.96 3.66
CA ALA A 57 -8.45 0.45 3.65
C ALA A 57 -8.06 0.95 5.04
N ILE A 58 -8.82 0.59 6.07
CA ILE A 58 -8.51 0.92 7.47
C ILE A 58 -7.19 0.25 7.90
N ASP A 59 -7.01 -1.04 7.58
CA ASP A 59 -5.79 -1.80 7.89
C ASP A 59 -4.55 -1.13 7.30
N MET A 60 -4.59 -0.78 6.01
CA MET A 60 -3.50 -0.12 5.31
C MET A 60 -3.19 1.26 5.89
N ALA A 61 -4.22 2.03 6.26
CA ALA A 61 -4.02 3.34 6.89
C ALA A 61 -3.32 3.25 8.25
N LEU A 62 -3.66 2.25 9.06
CA LEU A 62 -3.01 2.02 10.34
C LEU A 62 -1.54 1.58 10.17
N TRP A 63 -1.26 0.73 9.17
CA TRP A 63 0.12 0.38 8.81
C TRP A 63 0.94 1.58 8.32
N ASP A 64 0.34 2.48 7.53
CA ASP A 64 1.00 3.70 7.07
C ASP A 64 1.31 4.66 8.23
N ILE A 65 0.36 4.84 9.16
CA ILE A 65 0.59 5.63 10.38
C ILE A 65 1.74 5.04 11.21
N LEU A 66 1.76 3.71 11.38
CA LEU A 66 2.82 3.03 12.11
C LEU A 66 4.20 3.21 11.42
N GLY A 67 4.23 3.08 10.10
CA GLY A 67 5.43 3.35 9.29
C GLY A 67 5.95 4.77 9.46
N LYS A 68 5.07 5.76 9.40
CA LYS A 68 5.40 7.17 9.62
C LYS A 68 5.89 7.44 11.04
N ALA A 69 5.24 6.86 12.06
CA ALA A 69 5.64 7.00 13.45
C ALA A 69 7.06 6.45 13.70
N TRP A 70 7.42 5.36 13.03
CA TRP A 70 8.74 4.73 13.13
C TRP A 70 9.77 5.19 12.10
N GLY A 71 9.39 6.10 11.19
CA GLY A 71 10.28 6.53 10.12
C GLY A 71 10.75 5.39 9.21
N GLN A 72 9.95 4.32 9.06
CA GLN A 72 10.27 3.16 8.23
C GLN A 72 9.16 2.92 7.21
N PRO A 73 9.51 2.52 5.97
CA PRO A 73 8.49 2.14 5.00
C PRO A 73 7.84 0.80 5.40
N VAL A 74 6.55 0.65 5.11
CA VAL A 74 5.74 -0.50 5.56
C VAL A 74 6.34 -1.85 5.15
N HIS A 75 6.92 -1.98 3.95
CA HIS A 75 7.52 -3.25 3.51
C HIS A 75 8.66 -3.73 4.42
N ARG A 76 9.41 -2.82 5.05
CA ARG A 76 10.44 -3.17 6.05
C ARG A 76 9.82 -3.63 7.36
N LEU A 77 8.72 -3.01 7.77
CA LEU A 77 7.95 -3.46 8.94
C LEU A 77 7.34 -4.85 8.72
N LEU A 78 6.98 -5.20 7.48
CA LEU A 78 6.42 -6.50 7.13
C LEU A 78 7.47 -7.60 6.90
N GLY A 79 8.76 -7.31 7.09
CA GLY A 79 9.86 -8.28 6.99
C GLY A 79 10.94 -7.95 5.96
N GLY A 80 10.73 -6.95 5.09
CA GLY A 80 11.80 -6.32 4.32
C GLY A 80 12.50 -7.19 3.27
N TRP A 81 11.87 -8.26 2.78
CA TRP A 81 12.49 -9.22 1.85
C TRP A 81 13.11 -8.58 0.59
N THR A 82 12.42 -7.61 -0.01
CA THR A 82 12.87 -6.90 -1.21
C THR A 82 12.35 -5.46 -1.20
N ASP A 83 12.98 -4.58 -1.98
CA ASP A 83 12.57 -3.20 -2.23
C ASP A 83 11.86 -3.02 -3.59
N ARG A 84 11.85 -4.05 -4.43
CA ARG A 84 11.28 -4.01 -5.78
C ARG A 84 10.57 -5.31 -6.15
N MET A 85 9.62 -5.18 -7.08
CA MET A 85 8.87 -6.30 -7.66
C MET A 85 8.64 -6.05 -9.16
N ARG A 86 8.68 -7.11 -9.96
CA ARG A 86 8.35 -7.02 -11.39
C ARG A 86 6.85 -6.74 -11.54
N VAL A 87 6.51 -5.77 -12.39
CA VAL A 87 5.12 -5.39 -12.65
C VAL A 87 4.51 -6.34 -13.69
N SER A 88 3.27 -6.76 -13.44
CA SER A 88 2.43 -7.42 -14.45
C SER A 88 1.26 -6.52 -14.84
N HIS A 89 1.14 -6.27 -16.15
CA HIS A 89 0.04 -5.49 -16.71
C HIS A 89 -1.16 -6.36 -17.02
N MET A 90 -2.36 -5.87 -16.77
CA MET A 90 -3.60 -6.58 -17.09
C MET A 90 -4.18 -6.03 -18.40
N LEU A 91 -4.27 -6.88 -19.41
CA LEU A 91 -4.91 -6.55 -20.68
C LEU A 91 -6.42 -6.77 -20.56
N GLY A 92 -7.18 -5.69 -20.76
CA GLY A 92 -8.64 -5.72 -20.76
C GLY A 92 -9.21 -6.48 -21.96
N PHE A 93 -10.53 -6.69 -21.95
CA PHE A 93 -11.20 -7.23 -23.12
C PHE A 93 -11.34 -6.16 -24.20
N ASP A 94 -10.74 -6.40 -25.36
CA ASP A 94 -10.95 -5.59 -26.56
C ASP A 94 -10.78 -6.47 -27.81
N ASP A 95 -10.77 -5.87 -28.99
CA ASP A 95 -10.30 -6.51 -30.21
C ASP A 95 -8.85 -7.00 -30.04
N PRO A 96 -8.51 -8.23 -30.51
CA PRO A 96 -7.17 -8.79 -30.35
C PRO A 96 -6.04 -7.88 -30.86
N ALA A 97 -6.24 -7.17 -31.98
CA ALA A 97 -5.20 -6.29 -32.52
C ALA A 97 -4.92 -5.12 -31.55
N LYS A 98 -5.97 -4.52 -30.99
CA LYS A 98 -5.83 -3.44 -30.00
C LYS A 98 -5.18 -3.91 -28.70
N MET A 99 -5.46 -5.15 -28.28
CA MET A 99 -4.81 -5.74 -27.10
C MET A 99 -3.31 -5.96 -27.34
N VAL A 100 -2.93 -6.37 -28.55
CA VAL A 100 -1.52 -6.50 -28.95
C VAL A 100 -0.85 -5.12 -28.99
N ASP A 101 -1.49 -4.11 -29.57
CA ASP A 101 -0.97 -2.73 -29.60
C ASP A 101 -0.81 -2.16 -28.19
N GLU A 102 -1.73 -2.45 -27.26
CA GLU A 102 -1.60 -2.08 -25.86
C GLU A 102 -0.41 -2.79 -25.20
N ALA A 103 -0.25 -4.08 -25.42
CA ALA A 103 0.88 -4.84 -24.88
C ALA A 103 2.21 -4.29 -25.40
N ALA A 104 2.32 -4.03 -26.70
CA ALA A 104 3.51 -3.45 -27.33
C ALA A 104 3.85 -2.09 -26.72
N ARG A 105 2.84 -1.23 -26.53
CA ARG A 105 3.01 0.08 -25.87
C ARG A 105 3.51 -0.05 -24.43
N MET A 106 2.98 -0.99 -23.66
CA MET A 106 3.41 -1.21 -22.27
C MET A 106 4.83 -1.78 -22.18
N ILE A 107 5.24 -2.59 -23.16
CA ILE A 107 6.63 -3.06 -23.30
C ILE A 107 7.54 -1.86 -23.58
N ASP A 108 7.20 -1.02 -24.55
CA ASP A 108 8.05 0.08 -24.99
C ASP A 108 8.16 1.21 -23.95
N THR A 109 7.03 1.64 -23.37
CA THR A 109 7.01 2.76 -22.42
C THR A 109 7.51 2.37 -21.02
N TYR A 110 7.18 1.16 -20.54
CA TYR A 110 7.42 0.78 -19.14
C TYR A 110 8.32 -0.45 -18.98
N GLY A 111 8.75 -1.09 -20.07
CA GLY A 111 9.58 -2.30 -20.02
C GLY A 111 8.85 -3.52 -19.45
N ILE A 112 7.51 -3.52 -19.37
CA ILE A 112 6.75 -4.60 -18.77
C ILE A 112 6.83 -5.85 -19.64
N ARG A 113 7.15 -7.00 -19.03
CA ARG A 113 7.29 -8.29 -19.74
C ARG A 113 6.27 -9.36 -19.32
N THR A 114 5.36 -9.03 -18.41
CA THR A 114 4.39 -9.99 -17.86
C THR A 114 2.98 -9.46 -18.04
N PHE A 115 2.15 -10.18 -18.80
CA PHE A 115 0.79 -9.75 -19.13
C PHE A 115 -0.24 -10.75 -18.62
N ARG A 116 -1.31 -10.23 -18.02
CA ARG A 116 -2.52 -11.00 -17.66
C ARG A 116 -3.63 -10.66 -18.63
N VAL A 117 -3.97 -11.61 -19.50
CA VAL A 117 -5.02 -11.45 -20.50
C VAL A 117 -6.37 -11.81 -19.87
N LYS A 118 -7.34 -10.90 -19.91
CA LYS A 118 -8.71 -11.26 -19.56
C LYS A 118 -9.33 -12.09 -20.70
N VAL A 119 -9.75 -13.31 -20.36
CA VAL A 119 -10.40 -14.28 -21.26
C VAL A 119 -11.77 -14.68 -20.71
N GLY A 120 -12.57 -15.44 -21.48
CA GLY A 120 -13.88 -15.94 -21.04
C GLY A 120 -15.07 -15.08 -21.48
N ARG A 121 -14.96 -14.41 -22.63
CA ARG A 121 -16.07 -13.59 -23.17
C ARG A 121 -17.19 -14.44 -23.79
N ARG A 122 -16.88 -15.68 -24.17
CA ARG A 122 -17.83 -16.69 -24.62
C ARG A 122 -17.52 -17.99 -23.86
N PRO A 123 -18.54 -18.72 -23.34
CA PRO A 123 -18.36 -19.97 -22.62
C PRO A 123 -17.83 -21.09 -23.51
#